data_AF-A0ABD0MWP3-F1
#
_entry.id   AF-A0ABD0MWP3-F1
#
_cell.length_a   1.000
_cell.length_b   1.000
_cell.length_c   1.000
_cell.angle_alpha   90.00
_cell.angle_beta   90.00
_cell.angle_gamma   90.00
#
_symmetry.space_group_name_H-M   'P 1'
#
loop_
_entity.id
_entity.type
_entity.pdbx_description
1 polymer ?
#
loop_
_entity_poly.entity_id
_entity_poly.type
_entity_poly.pdbx_seq_one_letter_code
_entity_poly.pdbx_strand_id
1 'polypeptide(L)' 'RFIELNCERLQESVVRTLMVQIIQSAKECIDHGVCHGDVHLNNVMVDTASLKIKLIDFGCGQRIG' A
#
# COMPACT_ATOMS: atom_id res chain seq x y z
N ARG A 1 11.07 6.45 -7.17
CA ARG A 1 10.18 5.53 -6.42
C ARG A 1 10.80 5.17 -5.07
N PHE A 2 10.03 4.89 -4.01
CA PHE A 2 10.57 4.61 -2.66
C PHE A 2 11.72 3.59 -2.63
N ILE A 3 11.60 2.48 -3.38
CA ILE A 3 12.64 1.44 -3.46
C ILE A 3 13.93 1.95 -4.13
N GLU A 4 13.81 2.76 -5.19
CA GLU A 4 14.95 3.36 -5.88
C GLU A 4 15.72 4.34 -4.97
N LEU A 5 15.02 5.09 -4.11
CA LEU A 5 15.64 5.95 -3.10
C LEU A 5 16.46 5.17 -2.07
N ASN A 6 16.25 3.86 -1.97
CA ASN A 6 16.96 2.97 -1.06
C ASN A 6 17.96 2.06 -1.81
N CYS A 7 18.50 2.50 -2.96
CA CYS A 7 19.46 1.73 -3.76
C CYS A 7 18.97 0.31 -4.11
N GLU A 8 17.65 0.18 -4.34
CA GLU A 8 16.97 -1.09 -4.62
C GLU A 8 17.07 -2.13 -3.48
N ARG A 9 17.44 -1.72 -2.28
CA ARG A 9 17.65 -2.61 -1.13
C ARG A 9 16.96 -2.06 0.10
N LEU A 10 16.05 -2.87 0.64
CA LEU A 10 15.42 -2.62 1.93
C LEU A 10 15.78 -3.75 2.88
N GLN A 11 15.96 -3.43 4.16
CA GLN A 11 16.06 -4.45 5.17
C GLN A 11 14.74 -5.24 5.23
N GLU A 12 14.83 -6.54 5.45
CA GLU A 12 13.66 -7.43 5.53
C GLU A 12 12.64 -6.94 6.56
N SER A 13 13.10 -6.40 7.69
CA SER A 13 12.25 -5.80 8.73
C SER A 13 11.37 -4.67 8.19
N VAL A 14 11.95 -3.77 7.38
CA VAL A 14 11.24 -2.66 6.74
C VAL A 14 10.23 -3.20 5.72
N VAL A 15 10.65 -4.16 4.90
CA VAL A 15 9.76 -4.79 3.90
C VAL A 15 8.56 -5.44 4.59
N ARG A 16 8.78 -6.18 5.67
CA ARG A 16 7.72 -6.83 6.46
C ARG A 16 6.74 -5.81 7.01
N THR A 17 7.24 -4.71 7.61
CA THR A 17 6.39 -3.63 8.12
C THR A 17 5.54 -2.99 7.03
N LEU A 18 6.11 -2.76 5.84
CA LEU A 18 5.38 -2.19 4.70
C LEU A 18 4.32 -3.18 4.17
N MET A 19 4.65 -4.47 4.04
CA MET A 19 3.69 -5.48 3.59
C MET A 19 2.48 -5.60 4.52
N VAL A 20 2.71 -5.58 5.84
CA VAL A 20 1.62 -5.57 6.84
C VAL A 20 0.71 -4.36 6.66
N GLN A 21 1.29 -3.18 6.42
CA GLN A 21 0.50 -1.96 6.19
C GLN A 21 -0.31 -2.01 4.89
N ILE A 22 0.22 -2.59 3.80
CA ILE A 22 -0.55 -2.76 2.55
C ILE A 22 -1.79 -3.62 2.80
N ILE A 23 -1.62 -4.74 3.51
CA ILE A 23 -2.75 -5.63 3.87
C ILE A 23 -3.76 -4.90 4.75
N GLN A 24 -3.27 -4.13 5.73
CA GLN A 24 -4.13 -3.36 6.63
C GLN A 24 -4.93 -2.29 5.88
N SER A 25 -4.32 -1.54 4.96
CA SER A 25 -5.03 -0.57 4.12
C SER A 25 -6.04 -1.22 3.18
N ALA A 26 -5.73 -2.39 2.61
CA ALA A 26 -6.69 -3.13 1.79
C ALA A 26 -7.88 -3.63 2.63
N LYS A 27 -7.61 -4.13 3.84
CA LYS A 27 -8.65 -4.50 4.81
C LYS A 27 -9.53 -3.31 5.17
N GLU A 28 -8.94 -2.15 5.45
CA GLU A 28 -9.70 -0.92 5.74
C GLU A 28 -10.62 -0.57 4.58
N CYS A 29 -10.19 -0.68 3.33
CA CYS A 29 -11.07 -0.47 2.18
C CYS A 29 -12.28 -1.41 2.23
N ILE A 30 -12.05 -2.70 2.47
CA ILE A 30 -13.11 -3.72 2.54
C ILE A 30 -14.07 -3.43 3.69
N ASP A 31 -13.55 -3.07 4.86
CA ASP A 31 -14.34 -2.72 6.04
C ASP A 31 -15.23 -1.47 5.78
N HIS A 32 -14.84 -0.61 4.83
CA HIS A 32 -15.64 0.53 4.34
C HIS A 32 -16.50 0.21 3.10
N GLY A 33 -16.62 -1.06 2.72
CA GLY A 33 -17.44 -1.50 1.58
C GLY A 33 -16.83 -1.18 0.22
N VAL A 34 -15.50 -1.14 0.12
CA VAL A 34 -14.78 -0.89 -1.14
C VAL A 34 -13.70 -1.95 -1.37
N CYS A 35 -13.75 -2.61 -2.53
CA CYS A 35 -12.65 -3.41 -3.05
C CYS A 35 -11.81 -2.53 -4.00
N HIS A 36 -10.50 -2.40 -3.78
CA HIS A 36 -9.63 -1.58 -4.64
C HIS A 36 -9.46 -2.17 -6.05
N GLY A 37 -9.38 -3.49 -6.17
CA GLY A 37 -9.31 -4.19 -7.47
C GLY A 37 -7.98 -4.13 -8.22
N ASP A 38 -6.99 -3.34 -7.77
CA ASP A 38 -5.74 -3.12 -8.51
C ASP A 38 -4.55 -2.77 -7.59
N VAL A 39 -4.32 -3.63 -6.59
CA VAL A 39 -3.24 -3.42 -5.61
C VAL A 39 -1.90 -3.88 -6.19
N HIS A 40 -1.04 -2.92 -6.52
CA HIS A 40 0.36 -3.15 -6.89
C HIS A 40 1.23 -1.98 -6.45
N LEU A 41 2.56 -2.15 -6.55
CA LEU A 41 3.54 -1.20 -6.02
C LEU A 41 3.48 0.22 -6.63
N ASN A 42 2.77 0.48 -7.74
CA ASN A 42 2.61 1.86 -8.24
C ASN A 42 1.41 2.56 -7.57
N ASN A 43 0.44 1.78 -7.10
CA ASN A 43 -0.77 2.25 -6.40
C ASN A 43 -0.56 2.27 -4.87
N VAL A 44 0.69 2.22 -4.43
CA VAL A 44 1.11 2.27 -3.03
C VAL A 44 2.02 3.48 -2.86
N MET A 45 1.56 4.46 -2.10
CA MET A 45 2.36 5.61 -1.70
C MET A 45 2.97 5.37 -0.32
N VAL A 46 4.27 5.62 -0.19
CA VAL A 46 5.01 5.54 1.09
C VAL A 46 5.42 6.94 1.50
N ASP A 47 5.01 7.37 2.69
CA ASP A 47 5.57 8.54 3.35
C ASP A 47 6.99 8.19 3.83
N THR A 48 8.02 8.80 3.24
CA THR A 48 9.43 8.51 3.56
C THR A 48 9.85 8.94 4.97
N ALA A 49 9.15 9.91 5.56
CA ALA A 49 9.47 10.39 6.91
C ALA A 49 8.85 9.48 7.98
N SER A 50 7.62 9.01 7.77
CA SER A 50 6.88 8.21 8.75
C SER A 50 6.82 6.70 8.45
N LEU A 51 7.24 6.28 7.25
CA LEU A 51 7.08 4.94 6.70
C LEU A 51 5.62 4.44 6.71
N LYS A 52 4.66 5.38 6.66
CA LYS A 52 3.23 5.05 6.54
C LYS A 52 2.85 4.85 5.08
N ILE A 53 1.99 3.86 4.85
CA ILE A 53 1.45 3.55 3.53
C ILE A 53 0.07 4.18 3.33
N LYS A 54 -0.19 4.59 2.09
CA LYS A 54 -1.54 4.87 1.58
C LYS A 54 -1.75 4.15 0.26
N LEU A 55 -2.86 3.43 0.13
CA LEU A 55 -3.35 2.99 -1.18
C LEU A 55 -3.89 4.20 -1.94
N ILE A 56 -3.56 4.28 -3.23
CA ILE A 56 -3.96 5.35 -4.13
C ILE A 56 -4.50 4.75 -5.42
N ASP A 57 -5.20 5.58 -6.21
CA ASP A 57 -5.78 5.20 -7.50
C ASP A 57 -6.84 4.08 -7.43
N PHE A 58 -8.05 4.48 -7.06
CA PHE A 58 -9.22 3.61 -7.01
C PHE A 58 -9.97 3.54 -8.35
N GLY A 59 -9.31 3.79 -9.49
CA GLY A 59 -9.95 3.74 -10.82
C GLY A 59 -10.58 2.39 -11.15
N CYS A 60 -10.02 1.29 -10.62
CA CYS A 60 -10.55 -0.08 -10.72
C CYS A 60 -11.42 -0.48 -9.51
N GLY A 61 -11.66 0.44 -8.57
CA GLY A 61 -12.34 0.17 -7.31
C GLY A 61 -13.83 -0.10 -7.50
N GLN A 62 -14.37 -1.02 -6.70
CA GLN A 62 -15.79 -1.39 -6.70
C GLN A 62 -16.37 -1.29 -5.30
N ARG A 63 -17.61 -0.80 -5.20
CA ARG A 63 -18.37 -0.93 -3.95
C ARG A 63 -18.75 -2.39 -3.76
N ILE A 64 -18.52 -2.90 -2.56
CA ILE A 64 -18.87 -4.25 -2.14
C ILE A 64 -19.73 -4.15 -0.88
N GLY A 65 -20.82 -4.91 -0.82
CA GLY A 65 -21.90 -4.75 0.17
C GLY A 65 -23.15 -4.21 -0.48
#